data_AF-A0A2E9YUM4-F1
#
_entry.id   AF-A0A2E9YUM4-F1
#
_cell.length_a   1.000
_cell.length_b   1.000
_cell.length_c   1.000
_cell.angle_alpha   90.00
_cell.angle_beta   90.00
_cell.angle_gamma   90.00
#
_symmetry.space_group_name_H-M   'P 1'
#
loop_
_entity.id
_entity.type
_entity.pdbx_description
1 polymer ?
#
loop_
_entity_poly.entity_id
_entity_poly.type
_entity_poly.pdbx_seq_one_letter_code
_entity_poly.pdbx_strand_id
1 'polypeptide(L)' 'MTPTAFLEWLAAMRAAGLARSDKDCAELLGVTPTGLLRMKKKGTTRQTALACRALYHNMEPWC' A
#
# COMPACT_ATOMS: atom_id res chain seq x y z
N MET A 1 -4.18 -7.70 6.08
CA MET A 1 -2.86 -7.28 6.61
C MET A 1 -3.08 -6.63 7.95
N THR A 2 -2.23 -6.88 8.95
CA THR A 2 -2.29 -6.14 10.22
C THR A 2 -1.91 -4.68 9.98
N PRO A 3 -2.33 -3.75 10.87
CA PRO A 3 -1.90 -2.35 10.79
C PRO A 3 -0.38 -2.19 10.76
N THR A 4 0.34 -2.99 11.58
CA THR A 4 1.80 -2.98 11.66
C THR A 4 2.45 -3.40 10.35
N ALA A 5 1.99 -4.51 9.74
CA ALA A 5 2.48 -4.95 8.45
C ALA A 5 2.20 -3.92 7.33
N PHE A 6 1.13 -3.14 7.43
CA PHE A 6 0.85 -2.04 6.49
C PHE A 6 1.81 -0.86 6.64
N LEU A 7 2.22 -0.53 7.87
CA LEU A 7 3.26 0.48 8.09
C LEU A 7 4.62 -0.01 7.60
N GLU A 8 4.96 -1.28 7.82
CA GLU A 8 6.19 -1.89 7.30
C GLU A 8 6.21 -1.89 5.77
N TRP A 9 5.11 -2.22 5.13
CA TRP A 9 5.00 -2.15 3.66
C TRP A 9 5.19 -0.72 3.14
N LEU A 10 4.61 0.29 3.79
CA LEU A 10 4.83 1.69 3.42
C LEU A 10 6.29 2.12 3.57
N ALA A 11 6.96 1.68 4.64
CA ALA A 11 8.38 1.93 4.83
C ALA A 11 9.22 1.23 3.75
N ALA A 12 8.89 -0.01 3.40
CA ALA A 12 9.56 -0.78 2.35
C ALA A 12 9.37 -0.14 0.96
N MET A 13 8.18 0.35 0.64
CA MET A 13 7.90 1.09 -0.61
C MET A 13 8.76 2.35 -0.75
N ARG A 14 8.92 3.10 0.35
CA ARG A 14 9.80 4.28 0.38
C ARG A 14 11.26 3.91 0.25
N ALA A 15 11.70 2.86 0.94
CA ALA A 15 13.08 2.37 0.89
C ALA A 15 13.44 1.84 -0.51
N ALA A 16 12.49 1.20 -1.20
CA ALA A 16 12.63 0.73 -2.57
C ALA A 16 12.56 1.86 -3.62
N GLY A 17 12.26 3.09 -3.22
CA GLY A 17 12.13 4.24 -4.12
C GLY A 17 10.86 4.23 -4.99
N LEU A 18 9.91 3.34 -4.71
CA LEU A 18 8.65 3.19 -5.45
C LEU A 18 7.63 4.30 -5.15
N ALA A 19 7.70 4.88 -3.95
CA ALA A 19 6.82 5.96 -3.53
C ALA A 19 7.56 6.97 -2.65
N ARG A 20 7.35 8.26 -2.86
CA ARG A 20 7.98 9.33 -2.06
C ARG A 20 7.09 9.73 -0.88
N SER A 21 5.79 9.57 -1.02
CA SER A 21 4.81 9.94 0.00
C SER A 21 3.74 8.87 0.20
N ASP A 22 3.07 8.92 1.35
CA ASP A 22 1.85 8.13 1.60
C ASP A 22 0.76 8.41 0.56
N LYS A 23 0.76 9.63 -0.02
CA LYS A 23 -0.15 10.00 -1.09
C LYS A 23 0.13 9.21 -2.36
N ASP A 24 1.40 9.06 -2.74
CA ASP A 24 1.79 8.27 -3.92
C ASP A 24 1.40 6.79 -3.72
N CYS A 25 1.60 6.26 -2.51
CA CYS A 25 1.12 4.91 -2.18
C CYS A 25 -0.41 4.77 -2.30
N ALA A 26 -1.16 5.82 -1.93
CA ALA A 26 -2.61 5.83 -2.09
C ALA A 26 -3.01 5.83 -3.57
N GLU A 27 -2.33 6.64 -4.39
CA GLU A 27 -2.54 6.70 -5.84
C GLU A 27 -2.18 5.37 -6.52
N LEU A 28 -1.06 4.76 -6.16
CA LEU A 28 -0.66 3.44 -6.66
C LEU A 28 -1.65 2.33 -6.31
N LEU A 29 -2.24 2.39 -5.11
CA LEU A 29 -3.31 1.46 -4.73
C LEU A 29 -4.68 1.80 -5.33
N GLY A 30 -4.85 2.98 -5.94
CA GLY A 30 -6.15 3.48 -6.38
C GLY A 30 -7.13 3.76 -5.23
N VAL A 31 -6.63 4.10 -4.04
CA VAL A 31 -7.45 4.38 -2.85
C VAL A 31 -7.39 5.85 -2.46
N THR A 32 -8.43 6.33 -1.78
CA THR A 32 -8.41 7.69 -1.23
C THR A 32 -7.42 7.80 -0.05
N PRO A 33 -6.84 8.99 0.20
CA PRO A 33 -5.96 9.20 1.36
C PRO A 33 -6.64 8.88 2.70
N THR A 34 -7.95 9.14 2.80
CA THR A 34 -8.77 8.77 3.96
C THR A 34 -8.94 7.26 4.11
N GLY A 35 -9.07 6.54 2.99
CA GLY A 35 -9.03 5.08 2.96
C GLY A 35 -7.69 4.52 3.46
N LEU A 36 -6.58 5.13 3.02
CA LEU A 36 -5.23 4.74 3.46
C LEU A 36 -5.02 5.01 4.97
N LEU A 37 -5.51 6.13 5.49
CA LEU A 37 -5.49 6.41 6.94
C LEU A 37 -6.32 5.40 7.75
N ARG A 38 -7.47 4.96 7.22
CA ARG A 38 -8.28 3.91 7.84
C ARG A 38 -7.55 2.58 7.85
N MET A 39 -6.84 2.24 6.76
CA MET A 39 -6.00 1.05 6.65
C MET A 39 -4.84 1.04 7.63
N LYS A 40 -4.19 2.19 7.86
CA LYS A 40 -3.16 2.34 8.90
C LYS A 40 -3.67 2.08 10.31
N LYS A 41 -4.95 2.38 10.61
CA LYS A 41 -5.52 2.21 11.95
C LYS A 41 -6.17 0.85 12.17
N LYS A 42 -6.89 0.32 11.18
CA LYS A 42 -7.70 -0.89 11.30
C LYS A 42 -7.08 -2.12 10.62
N GLY A 43 -6.02 -1.94 9.84
CA GLY A 43 -5.47 -2.97 8.98
C GLY A 43 -6.22 -3.04 7.64
N THR A 44 -5.90 -4.04 6.84
CA THR A 44 -6.42 -4.18 5.47
C THR A 44 -7.03 -5.55 5.22
N THR A 45 -7.85 -5.66 4.18
CA THR A 45 -8.36 -6.94 3.71
C THR A 45 -7.26 -7.75 3.01
N ARG A 46 -7.52 -9.04 2.78
CA ARG A 46 -6.60 -9.93 2.04
C ARG A 46 -6.35 -9.45 0.61
N GLN A 47 -7.37 -8.90 -0.05
CA GLN A 47 -7.26 -8.33 -1.39
C GLN A 47 -6.26 -7.17 -1.42
N THR A 48 -6.35 -6.24 -0.46
CA THR A 48 -5.41 -5.12 -0.42
C THR A 48 -3.99 -5.56 -0.09
N ALA A 49 -3.83 -6.57 0.77
CA ALA A 49 -2.52 -7.14 1.07
C ALA A 49 -1.85 -7.74 -0.18
N LEU A 50 -2.65 -8.39 -1.03
CA LEU A 50 -2.18 -8.95 -2.29
C LEU A 50 -1.81 -7.83 -3.28
N ALA A 51 -2.63 -6.77 -3.38
CA ALA A 51 -2.30 -5.60 -4.18
C ALA A 51 -1.02 -4.89 -3.71
N CYS A 52 -0.83 -4.71 -2.40
CA CYS A 52 0.41 -4.16 -1.83
C CYS A 52 1.64 -5.00 -2.23
N ARG A 53 1.52 -6.33 -2.19
CA ARG A 53 2.60 -7.24 -2.58
C ARG A 53 2.87 -7.21 -4.09
N ALA A 54 1.82 -7.14 -4.90
CA ALA A 54 1.93 -7.00 -6.35
C ALA A 54 2.67 -5.68 -6.71
N LEU A 55 2.25 -4.56 -6.12
CA LEU A 55 2.88 -3.25 -6.31
C LEU A 55 4.35 -3.23 -5.89
N TYR A 56 4.70 -3.88 -4.78
CA TYR A 56 6.09 -3.98 -4.33
C TYR A 56 6.99 -4.70 -5.35
N HIS A 57 6.43 -5.63 -6.12
CA HIS A 57 7.14 -6.34 -7.19
C HIS A 57 6.97 -5.68 -8.57
N ASN A 58 6.45 -4.44 -8.65
CA ASN A 58 6.11 -3.75 -9.89
C ASN A 58 5.21 -4.59 -10.83
N MET A 59 4.32 -5.40 -10.26
CA MET A 59 3.32 -6.12 -11.05
C MET A 59 2.18 -5.18 -11.37
N GLU A 60 1.96 -4.95 -12.66
CA GLU A 60 0.84 -4.15 -13.14
C GLU A 60 -0.48 -4.92 -12.99
N PRO A 61 -1.60 -4.24 -12.69
CA PRO A 61 -2.93 -4.84 -12.78
C PRO A 61 -3.17 -5.38 -14.19
N TRP A 62 -3.90 -6.49 -14.31
CA TRP A 62 -4.29 -7.01 -15.62
C TRP A 62 -4.99 -5.91 -16.44
N CYS A 63 -4.43 -5.63 -17.60
CA CYS A 63 -4.99 -4.79 -18.65
C CYS A 63 -6.07 -5.51 -19.45
#